data_AF-A0A0M0X2Y7-F1
#
_entry.id   AF-A0A0M0X2Y7-F1
#
_cell.length_a   1.000
_cell.length_b   1.000
_cell.length_c   1.000
_cell.angle_alpha   90.00
_cell.angle_beta   90.00
_cell.angle_gamma   90.00
#
_symmetry.space_group_name_H-M   'P 1'
#
loop_
_entity.id
_entity.type
_entity.pdbx_description
1 polymer ?
#
loop_
_entity_poly.entity_id
_entity_poly.type
_entity_poly.pdbx_seq_one_letter_code
_entity_poly.pdbx_strand_id
1 'polypeptide(L)'
;MNQFKEDVLNELRDVKLTDEKKQAIAQKARSKTKQRRSSPWQYRVVLATFTIFVIGFSYLLSHDKSSGSHQAASLQQEADTWRIWTFLQYDFVKGILLFSFLVGIAFIVKRVLIKKGYGLPVCIECGETWSEKQARKMYRKNGQLECPYCGKKQYRTKKSVQMGGILTFPIPLMALMHMIFDNITIGTIFFIAGVYIYYRLLAPYVFDLQEDDPINTPLW
;
A
#
# COMPACT_ATOMS: atom_id res chain seq x y z
N MET A 1 6.70 -25.92 -41.60
CA MET A 1 6.36 -25.91 -40.16
C MET A 1 7.54 -26.24 -39.23
N ASN A 2 8.72 -26.61 -39.75
CA ASN A 2 9.90 -26.94 -38.92
C ASN A 2 10.83 -25.74 -38.66
N GLN A 3 11.00 -24.82 -39.62
CA GLN A 3 11.87 -23.64 -39.45
C GLN A 3 11.43 -22.73 -38.30
N PHE A 4 10.13 -22.41 -38.20
CA PHE A 4 9.62 -21.60 -37.08
C PHE A 4 9.89 -22.23 -35.71
N LYS A 5 9.82 -23.55 -35.62
CA LYS A 5 10.11 -24.27 -34.38
C LYS A 5 11.60 -24.21 -34.04
N GLU A 6 12.46 -24.30 -35.04
CA GLU A 6 13.91 -24.22 -34.89
C GLU A 6 14.37 -22.80 -34.53
N ASP A 7 13.80 -21.77 -35.15
CA ASP A 7 14.08 -20.35 -34.86
C ASP A 7 13.65 -19.98 -33.44
N VAL A 8 12.44 -20.39 -33.04
CA VAL A 8 11.96 -20.21 -31.66
C VAL A 8 12.85 -20.96 -30.65
N LEU A 9 13.30 -22.17 -30.99
CA LEU A 9 14.22 -22.93 -30.12
C LEU A 9 15.61 -22.30 -30.03
N ASN A 10 16.09 -21.63 -31.07
CA ASN A 10 17.36 -20.90 -31.08
C ASN A 10 17.26 -19.61 -30.25
N GLU A 11 16.20 -18.81 -30.42
CA GLU A 11 15.99 -17.62 -29.58
C GLU A 11 15.77 -17.99 -28.11
N LEU A 12 15.02 -19.06 -27.82
CA LEU A 12 14.88 -19.59 -26.45
C LEU A 12 16.21 -20.08 -25.86
N ARG A 13 17.20 -20.40 -26.70
CA ARG A 13 18.56 -20.80 -26.28
C ARG A 13 19.37 -19.61 -25.78
N ASP A 14 19.19 -18.44 -26.39
CA ASP A 14 19.80 -17.19 -25.95
C ASP A 14 19.09 -16.60 -24.72
N VAL A 15 17.78 -16.88 -24.57
CA VAL A 15 16.99 -16.53 -23.37
C VAL A 15 17.19 -17.52 -22.22
N LYS A 16 17.82 -18.69 -22.44
CA LYS A 16 18.18 -19.62 -21.37
C LYS A 16 19.23 -18.97 -20.48
N LEU A 17 18.75 -18.41 -19.37
CA LEU A 17 19.53 -18.04 -18.19
C LEU A 17 20.73 -18.99 -18.04
N THR A 18 21.94 -18.44 -18.10
CA THR A 18 23.18 -19.19 -17.87
C THR A 18 23.06 -19.98 -16.57
N ASP A 19 23.65 -21.18 -16.52
CA ASP A 19 23.46 -22.08 -15.38
C ASP A 19 23.93 -21.47 -14.05
N GLU A 20 24.91 -20.56 -14.11
CA GLU A 20 25.32 -19.71 -12.99
C GLU A 20 24.20 -18.77 -12.52
N LYS A 21 23.49 -18.09 -13.45
CA LYS A 21 22.34 -17.24 -13.11
C LYS A 21 21.18 -18.06 -12.54
N LYS A 22 20.93 -19.27 -13.05
CA LYS A 22 19.92 -20.18 -12.48
C LYS A 22 20.28 -20.58 -11.05
N GLN A 23 21.54 -20.90 -10.79
CA GLN A 23 22.01 -21.25 -9.45
C GLN A 23 21.93 -20.05 -8.49
N ALA A 24 22.29 -18.85 -8.94
CA ALA A 24 22.15 -17.62 -8.17
C ALA A 24 20.67 -17.32 -7.82
N ILE A 25 19.75 -17.47 -8.77
CA ILE A 25 18.30 -17.32 -8.55
C ILE A 25 17.79 -18.38 -7.54
N ALA A 26 18.22 -19.63 -7.70
CA ALA A 26 17.83 -20.72 -6.79
C ALA A 26 18.34 -20.51 -5.36
N GLN A 27 19.57 -20.01 -5.19
CA GLN A 27 20.12 -19.66 -3.88
C GLN A 27 19.39 -18.47 -3.25
N LYS A 28 19.09 -17.42 -4.02
CA LYS A 28 18.33 -16.23 -3.57
C LYS A 28 16.87 -16.59 -3.20
N ALA A 29 16.26 -17.55 -3.89
CA ALA A 29 14.95 -18.08 -3.53
C ALA A 29 14.98 -18.88 -2.22
N ARG A 30 15.98 -19.75 -2.04
CA ARG A 30 16.16 -20.55 -0.80
C ARG A 30 16.42 -19.67 0.42
N SER A 31 17.21 -18.60 0.30
CA SER A 31 17.45 -17.67 1.41
C SER A 31 16.18 -16.90 1.83
N LYS A 32 15.36 -16.46 0.87
CA LYS A 32 14.05 -15.83 1.13
C LYS A 32 13.07 -16.77 1.84
N THR A 33 13.04 -18.05 1.48
CA THR A 33 12.18 -19.05 2.16
C THR A 33 12.61 -19.28 3.60
N LYS A 34 13.92 -19.27 3.88
CA LYS A 34 14.45 -19.39 5.25
C LYS A 34 14.05 -18.19 6.13
N GLN A 35 13.91 -17.01 5.54
CA GLN A 35 13.45 -15.78 6.22
C GLN A 35 11.93 -15.73 6.44
N ARG A 36 11.15 -16.56 5.72
CA ARG A 36 9.68 -16.69 5.84
C ARG A 36 9.22 -17.72 6.88
N ARG A 37 10.09 -18.18 7.79
CA ARG A 37 9.61 -18.88 9.00
C ARG A 37 8.77 -17.88 9.80
N SER A 38 7.47 -18.17 9.92
CA SER A 38 6.49 -17.35 10.62
C SER A 38 7.04 -16.90 11.97
N SER A 39 7.24 -15.60 12.11
CA SER A 39 7.85 -15.03 13.31
C SER A 39 6.96 -15.32 14.52
N PRO A 40 7.51 -15.77 15.66
CA PRO A 40 6.76 -16.03 16.90
C PRO A 40 6.00 -14.80 17.41
N TRP A 41 6.28 -13.62 16.86
CA TRP A 41 5.56 -12.37 17.12
C TRP A 41 4.10 -12.38 16.66
N GLN A 42 3.78 -13.09 15.56
CA GLN A 42 2.39 -13.13 15.05
C GLN A 42 1.46 -13.82 16.05
N TYR A 43 1.91 -14.90 16.71
CA TYR A 43 1.14 -15.59 17.74
C TYR A 43 0.96 -14.73 18.99
N ARG A 44 2.01 -14.03 19.43
CA ARG A 44 1.96 -13.16 20.63
C ARG A 44 1.00 -12.00 20.47
N VAL A 45 0.96 -11.37 19.28
CA VAL A 45 0.02 -10.27 19.00
C VAL A 45 -1.42 -10.78 18.95
N VAL A 46 -1.67 -11.91 18.28
CA VAL A 46 -3.01 -12.51 18.21
C VAL A 46 -3.50 -12.87 19.62
N LEU A 47 -2.66 -13.50 20.44
CA LEU A 47 -2.99 -13.86 21.82
C LEU A 47 -3.31 -12.62 22.66
N ALA A 48 -2.48 -11.57 22.59
CA ALA A 48 -2.72 -10.32 23.31
C ALA A 48 -4.06 -9.68 22.91
N THR A 49 -4.35 -9.60 21.61
CA THR A 49 -5.62 -9.04 21.13
C THR A 49 -6.82 -9.87 21.57
N PHE A 50 -6.70 -11.20 21.57
CA PHE A 50 -7.77 -12.09 22.02
C PHE A 50 -7.99 -11.98 23.53
N THR A 51 -6.92 -11.87 24.33
CA THR A 51 -7.04 -11.68 25.79
C THR A 51 -7.71 -10.36 26.14
N ILE A 52 -7.36 -9.25 25.47
CA ILE A 52 -8.01 -7.95 25.70
C ILE A 52 -9.48 -8.01 25.31
N PHE A 53 -9.80 -8.69 24.21
CA PHE A 53 -11.18 -8.84 23.75
C PHE A 53 -12.01 -9.68 24.74
N VAL A 54 -11.49 -10.81 25.23
CA VAL A 54 -12.16 -11.65 26.23
C VAL A 54 -12.37 -10.90 27.55
N ILE A 55 -11.37 -10.16 28.01
CA ILE A 55 -11.48 -9.35 29.24
C ILE A 55 -12.53 -8.24 29.05
N GLY A 56 -12.47 -7.51 27.93
CA GLY A 56 -13.44 -6.45 27.62
C GLY A 56 -14.87 -6.97 27.47
N PHE A 57 -15.04 -8.12 26.81
CA PHE A 57 -16.35 -8.76 26.63
C PHE A 57 -16.89 -9.32 27.95
N SER A 58 -16.03 -9.89 28.79
CA SER A 58 -16.41 -10.36 30.13
C SER A 58 -16.78 -9.21 31.07
N TYR A 59 -16.12 -8.06 30.94
CA TYR A 59 -16.45 -6.84 31.66
C TYR A 59 -17.83 -6.30 31.25
N LEU A 60 -18.11 -6.25 29.94
CA LEU A 60 -19.43 -5.86 29.42
C LEU A 60 -20.55 -6.78 29.92
N LEU A 61 -20.35 -8.11 29.85
CA LEU A 61 -21.32 -9.10 30.34
C LEU A 61 -21.53 -9.04 31.85
N SER A 62 -20.51 -8.65 32.62
CA SER A 62 -20.63 -8.52 34.08
C SER A 62 -21.37 -7.25 34.49
N HIS A 63 -21.34 -6.20 33.66
CA HIS A 63 -22.03 -4.94 33.94
C HIS A 63 -23.54 -5.01 33.67
N ASP A 64 -23.96 -5.88 32.75
CA ASP A 64 -25.37 -6.09 32.36
C ASP A 64 -26.21 -6.80 33.44
N LYS A 65 -25.57 -7.34 34.49
CA LYS A 65 -26.27 -8.04 35.58
C LYS A 65 -26.90 -7.10 36.62
N SER A 66 -26.77 -5.77 36.48
CA SER A 66 -27.25 -4.78 37.46
C SER A 66 -28.34 -3.82 36.98
N SER A 67 -28.87 -3.95 35.77
CA SER A 67 -29.87 -3.02 35.23
C SER A 67 -31.21 -3.69 34.92
N GLY A 68 -32.07 -3.75 35.93
CA GLY A 68 -33.51 -3.69 35.67
C GLY A 68 -33.84 -2.32 35.11
N SER A 69 -34.07 -2.22 33.79
CA SER A 69 -35.02 -1.32 33.11
C SER A 69 -34.63 -1.12 31.64
N HIS A 70 -35.45 -1.66 30.73
CA HIS A 70 -35.34 -1.40 29.29
C HIS A 70 -35.57 0.07 28.90
N GLN A 71 -35.99 0.95 29.83
CA GLN A 71 -36.16 2.40 29.63
C GLN A 71 -34.90 3.22 29.91
N ALA A 72 -33.97 2.75 30.77
CA ALA A 72 -32.71 3.47 31.00
C ALA A 72 -31.75 3.29 29.82
N ALA A 73 -31.77 2.13 29.14
CA ALA A 73 -30.94 1.86 27.98
C ALA A 73 -31.25 2.78 26.78
N SER A 74 -32.52 3.13 26.53
CA SER A 74 -32.89 4.04 25.44
C SER A 74 -32.49 5.49 25.72
N LEU A 75 -32.64 5.96 26.97
CA LEU A 75 -32.19 7.31 27.38
C LEU A 75 -30.66 7.43 27.38
N GLN A 76 -29.96 6.37 27.81
CA GLN A 76 -28.50 6.29 27.75
C GLN A 76 -28.03 6.26 26.29
N GLN A 77 -28.70 5.49 25.43
CA GLN A 77 -28.36 5.40 24.01
C GLN A 77 -28.60 6.73 23.26
N GLU A 78 -29.67 7.47 23.58
CA GLU A 78 -29.86 8.83 23.07
C GLU A 78 -28.76 9.77 23.57
N ALA A 79 -28.47 9.78 24.87
CA ALA A 79 -27.42 10.62 25.46
C ALA A 79 -26.01 10.33 24.91
N ASP A 80 -25.68 9.06 24.70
CA ASP A 80 -24.42 8.62 24.08
C ASP A 80 -24.37 9.01 22.59
N THR A 81 -25.51 8.96 21.89
CA THR A 81 -25.61 9.44 20.50
C THR A 81 -25.36 10.94 20.43
N TRP A 82 -25.95 11.75 21.31
CA TRP A 82 -25.69 13.19 21.41
C TRP A 82 -24.22 13.50 21.75
N ARG A 83 -23.60 12.71 22.62
CA ARG A 83 -22.16 12.81 22.90
C ARG A 83 -21.30 12.52 21.67
N ILE A 84 -21.58 11.45 20.91
CA ILE A 84 -20.82 11.11 19.70
C ILE A 84 -20.96 12.19 18.63
N TRP A 85 -22.18 12.71 18.43
CA TRP A 85 -22.43 13.80 17.47
C TRP A 85 -21.73 15.10 17.84
N THR A 86 -21.70 15.45 19.13
CA THR A 86 -20.97 16.64 19.61
C THR A 86 -19.46 16.50 19.48
N PHE A 87 -18.89 15.29 19.68
CA PHE A 87 -17.47 15.06 19.38
C PHE A 87 -17.14 15.19 17.88
N LEU A 88 -18.05 14.76 17.00
CA LEU A 88 -17.89 14.89 15.55
C LEU A 88 -18.07 16.33 15.03
N GLN A 89 -18.60 17.25 15.83
CA GLN A 89 -18.66 18.67 15.46
C GLN A 89 -17.28 19.34 15.47
N TYR A 90 -16.31 18.82 16.25
CA TYR A 90 -14.98 19.41 16.29
C TYR A 90 -14.17 19.08 15.03
N ASP A 91 -13.75 20.12 14.31
CA ASP A 91 -12.95 19.98 13.09
C ASP A 91 -11.63 19.22 13.30
N PHE A 92 -11.02 19.31 14.48
CA PHE A 92 -9.84 18.50 14.81
C PHE A 92 -10.14 17.00 14.86
N VAL A 93 -11.31 16.61 15.37
CA VAL A 93 -11.74 15.20 15.42
C VAL A 93 -12.03 14.71 14.02
N LYS A 94 -12.79 15.48 13.22
CA LYS A 94 -13.01 15.19 11.79
C LYS A 94 -11.68 15.04 11.04
N GLY A 95 -10.71 15.90 11.32
CA GLY A 95 -9.38 15.90 10.70
C GLY A 95 -8.57 14.66 11.05
N ILE A 96 -8.54 14.27 12.33
CA ILE A 96 -7.88 13.04 12.80
C ILE A 96 -8.53 11.81 12.18
N LEU A 97 -9.87 11.77 12.11
CA LEU A 97 -10.62 10.68 11.48
C LEU A 97 -10.27 10.58 9.99
N LEU A 98 -10.33 11.68 9.25
CA LEU A 98 -9.95 11.74 7.84
C LEU A 98 -8.51 11.26 7.60
N PHE A 99 -7.57 11.73 8.42
CA PHE A 99 -6.17 11.32 8.35
C PHE A 99 -6.01 9.82 8.61
N SER A 100 -6.63 9.31 9.67
CA SER A 100 -6.58 7.89 10.03
C SER A 100 -7.19 7.00 8.94
N PHE A 101 -8.26 7.47 8.30
CA PHE A 101 -8.91 6.79 7.19
C PHE A 101 -8.02 6.71 5.96
N LEU A 102 -7.41 7.82 5.54
CA LEU A 102 -6.46 7.85 4.41
C LEU A 102 -5.26 6.93 4.66
N VAL A 103 -4.70 6.96 5.87
CA VAL A 103 -3.59 6.09 6.27
C VAL A 103 -4.02 4.62 6.29
N GLY A 104 -5.20 4.32 6.84
CA GLY A 104 -5.78 2.98 6.88
C GLY A 104 -5.98 2.40 5.47
N ILE A 105 -6.57 3.17 4.56
CA ILE A 105 -6.69 2.81 3.14
C ILE A 105 -5.31 2.56 2.54
N ALA A 106 -4.33 3.44 2.78
CA ALA A 106 -2.98 3.26 2.25
C ALA A 106 -2.37 1.91 2.70
N PHE A 107 -2.54 1.53 3.97
CA PHE A 107 -2.09 0.24 4.47
C PHE A 107 -2.82 -0.94 3.82
N ILE A 108 -4.13 -0.84 3.64
CA ILE A 108 -4.94 -1.89 3.00
C ILE A 108 -4.51 -2.05 1.54
N VAL A 109 -4.44 -0.96 0.78
CA VAL A 109 -4.00 -0.95 -0.62
C VAL A 109 -2.58 -1.50 -0.73
N LYS A 110 -1.66 -1.08 0.15
CA LYS A 110 -0.30 -1.62 0.20
C LYS A 110 -0.31 -3.14 0.38
N ARG A 111 -1.09 -3.65 1.32
CA ARG A 111 -1.22 -5.11 1.55
C ARG A 111 -1.79 -5.83 0.32
N VAL A 112 -2.79 -5.25 -0.35
CA VAL A 112 -3.38 -5.82 -1.56
C VAL A 112 -2.37 -5.83 -2.71
N LEU A 113 -1.62 -4.75 -2.92
CA LEU A 113 -0.55 -4.65 -3.91
C LEU A 113 0.50 -5.74 -3.70
N ILE A 114 1.00 -5.88 -2.47
CA ILE A 114 1.98 -6.93 -2.13
C ILE A 114 1.41 -8.33 -2.37
N LYS A 115 0.15 -8.59 -2.04
CA LYS A 115 -0.52 -9.88 -2.31
C LYS A 115 -0.66 -10.16 -3.81
N LYS A 116 -0.90 -9.14 -4.62
CA LYS A 116 -0.99 -9.24 -6.09
C LYS A 116 0.37 -9.36 -6.78
N GLY A 117 1.48 -9.37 -6.02
CA GLY A 117 2.83 -9.51 -6.55
C GLY A 117 3.51 -8.18 -6.92
N TYR A 118 2.87 -7.04 -6.64
CA TYR A 118 3.52 -5.74 -6.78
C TYR A 118 4.57 -5.58 -5.68
N GLY A 119 5.83 -5.46 -6.11
CA GLY A 119 6.99 -5.36 -5.24
C GLY A 119 7.76 -4.07 -5.46
N LEU A 120 8.94 -4.00 -4.86
CA LEU A 120 9.94 -3.02 -5.24
C LEU A 120 10.40 -3.32 -6.68
N PRO A 121 10.75 -2.28 -7.45
CA PRO A 121 11.17 -2.49 -8.83
C PRO A 121 12.45 -3.33 -8.87
N VAL A 122 12.60 -4.05 -9.97
CA VAL A 122 13.81 -4.79 -10.28
C VAL A 122 14.38 -4.22 -11.55
N CYS A 123 15.68 -3.94 -11.54
CA CYS A 123 16.38 -3.57 -12.76
C CYS A 123 16.31 -4.74 -13.76
N ILE A 124 15.84 -4.49 -14.98
CA ILE A 124 15.72 -5.49 -16.04
C ILE A 124 17.09 -6.05 -16.42
N GLU A 125 18.08 -5.15 -16.46
CA GLU A 125 19.43 -5.43 -16.92
C GLU A 125 20.30 -6.19 -15.91
N CYS A 126 20.34 -5.72 -14.66
CA CYS A 126 21.19 -6.33 -13.63
C CYS A 126 20.43 -7.27 -12.68
N GLY A 127 19.09 -7.28 -12.73
CA GLY A 127 18.26 -8.10 -11.84
C GLY A 127 18.28 -7.64 -10.38
N GLU A 128 18.88 -6.49 -10.07
CA GLU A 128 18.98 -6.01 -8.69
C GLU A 128 17.71 -5.28 -8.26
N THR A 129 17.23 -5.60 -7.06
CA THR A 129 16.05 -4.98 -6.46
C THR A 129 16.40 -3.62 -5.89
N TRP A 130 15.64 -2.58 -6.21
CA TRP A 130 15.90 -1.27 -5.60
C TRP A 130 15.42 -1.23 -4.16
N SER A 131 16.17 -0.51 -3.31
CA SER A 131 15.71 -0.22 -1.95
C SER A 131 14.50 0.73 -1.97
N GLU A 132 13.65 0.69 -0.94
CA GLU A 132 12.47 1.57 -0.86
C GLU A 132 12.81 3.07 -0.97
N LYS A 133 14.00 3.47 -0.49
CA LYS A 133 14.47 4.86 -0.54
C LYS A 133 14.83 5.26 -1.97
N GLN A 134 15.61 4.43 -2.66
CA GLN A 134 15.96 4.65 -4.08
C GLN A 134 14.70 4.65 -4.94
N ALA A 135 13.84 3.66 -4.76
CA ALA A 135 12.59 3.49 -5.47
C ALA A 135 11.70 4.73 -5.38
N ARG A 136 11.56 5.30 -4.18
CA ARG A 136 10.80 6.53 -3.95
C ARG A 136 11.45 7.78 -4.54
N LYS A 137 12.78 7.87 -4.51
CA LYS A 137 13.52 8.98 -5.15
C LYS A 137 13.30 8.95 -6.66
N MET A 138 13.38 7.78 -7.27
CA MET A 138 13.19 7.59 -8.70
C MET A 138 11.72 7.73 -9.12
N TYR A 139 10.76 7.34 -8.26
CA TYR A 139 9.34 7.58 -8.51
C TYR A 139 8.96 9.06 -8.67
N ARG A 140 9.75 9.99 -8.13
CA ARG A 140 9.53 11.43 -8.36
C ARG A 140 10.10 11.94 -9.67
N LYS A 141 11.04 11.21 -10.28
CA LYS A 141 11.63 11.59 -11.57
C LYS A 141 10.73 11.12 -12.70
N ASN A 142 10.30 12.05 -13.55
CA ASN A 142 9.57 11.72 -14.77
C ASN A 142 10.55 11.40 -15.90
N GLY A 143 10.14 10.51 -16.81
CA GLY A 143 10.94 10.13 -17.99
C GLY A 143 12.00 9.06 -17.70
N GLN A 144 13.20 9.27 -18.24
CA GLN A 144 14.31 8.32 -18.20
C GLN A 144 14.85 8.13 -16.77
N LEU A 145 14.91 6.89 -16.32
CA LEU A 145 15.46 6.49 -15.03
C LEU A 145 16.80 5.78 -15.25
N GLU A 146 17.81 6.08 -14.45
CA GLU A 146 19.09 5.38 -14.50
C GLU A 146 19.19 4.44 -13.30
N CYS A 147 19.56 3.18 -13.56
CA CYS A 147 19.75 2.21 -12.50
C CYS A 147 20.92 2.63 -11.60
N PRO A 148 20.75 2.70 -10.26
CA PRO A 148 21.81 3.11 -9.35
C PRO A 148 22.97 2.10 -9.25
N TYR A 149 22.80 0.88 -9.76
CA TYR A 149 23.80 -0.18 -9.70
C TYR A 149 24.57 -0.34 -11.02
N CYS A 150 23.88 -0.36 -12.16
CA CYS A 150 24.50 -0.59 -13.47
C CYS A 150 24.54 0.63 -14.40
N GLY A 151 23.94 1.76 -14.01
CA GLY A 151 23.92 3.00 -14.80
C GLY A 151 23.08 2.94 -16.08
N LYS A 152 22.51 1.78 -16.43
CA LYS A 152 21.68 1.63 -17.63
C LYS A 152 20.36 2.38 -17.49
N LYS A 153 19.91 2.93 -18.63
CA LYS A 153 18.69 3.71 -18.77
C LYS A 153 17.48 2.77 -18.83
N GLN A 154 16.41 3.13 -18.13
CA GLN A 154 15.17 2.39 -18.03
C GLN A 154 14.00 3.37 -17.97
N TYR A 155 12.84 2.92 -18.41
CA TYR A 155 11.62 3.71 -18.45
C TYR A 155 10.53 3.04 -17.63
N ARG A 156 9.46 3.77 -17.35
CA ARG A 156 8.29 3.21 -16.64
C ARG A 156 7.39 2.49 -17.60
N THR A 157 6.81 1.38 -17.14
CA THR A 157 5.79 0.69 -17.92
C THR A 157 4.51 1.51 -18.04
N LYS A 158 3.77 1.35 -19.14
CA LYS A 158 2.44 1.98 -19.32
C LYS A 158 1.50 1.66 -18.17
N LYS A 159 1.49 0.39 -17.73
CA LYS A 159 0.69 -0.08 -16.60
C LYS A 159 1.09 0.64 -15.30
N SER A 160 2.38 0.86 -15.07
CA SER A 160 2.86 1.65 -13.95
C SER A 160 2.40 3.11 -14.03
N VAL A 161 2.41 3.72 -15.21
CA VAL A 161 1.94 5.11 -15.40
C VAL A 161 0.44 5.21 -15.13
N GLN A 162 -0.37 4.30 -15.67
CA GLN A 162 -1.81 4.24 -15.42
C GLN A 162 -2.12 4.03 -13.92
N MET A 163 -1.42 3.10 -13.26
CA MET A 163 -1.58 2.88 -11.82
C MET A 163 -1.10 4.08 -10.99
N GLY A 164 -0.07 4.79 -11.45
CA GLY A 164 0.34 6.07 -10.88
C GLY A 164 -0.75 7.14 -10.99
N GLY A 165 -1.48 7.16 -12.10
CA GLY A 165 -2.69 7.98 -12.27
C GLY A 165 -3.78 7.60 -11.28
N ILE A 166 -4.08 6.31 -11.10
CA ILE A 166 -5.05 5.84 -10.09
C ILE A 166 -4.60 6.23 -8.67
N LEU A 167 -3.30 6.22 -8.40
CA LEU A 167 -2.75 6.65 -7.12
C LEU A 167 -3.04 8.14 -6.83
N THR A 168 -3.33 8.95 -7.85
CA THR A 168 -3.73 10.36 -7.71
C THR A 168 -5.20 10.60 -7.38
N PHE A 169 -6.01 9.53 -7.28
CA PHE A 169 -7.44 9.61 -6.95
C PHE A 169 -7.80 10.43 -5.70
N PRO A 170 -7.00 10.47 -4.61
CA PRO A 170 -7.33 11.32 -3.48
C PRO A 170 -7.36 12.82 -3.83
N ILE A 171 -6.52 13.30 -4.76
CA ILE A 171 -6.32 14.75 -5.01
C ILE A 171 -7.64 15.49 -5.30
N PRO A 172 -8.52 15.04 -6.22
CA PRO A 172 -9.82 15.67 -6.43
C PRO A 172 -10.69 15.81 -5.18
N LEU A 173 -10.56 14.91 -4.20
CA LEU A 173 -11.34 14.97 -2.96
C LEU A 173 -10.99 16.17 -2.08
N MET A 174 -9.88 16.85 -2.35
CA MET A 174 -9.54 18.12 -1.68
C MET A 174 -10.65 19.17 -1.87
N ALA A 175 -11.32 19.16 -3.03
CA ALA A 175 -12.43 20.06 -3.28
C ALA A 175 -13.57 19.88 -2.27
N LEU A 176 -13.76 18.69 -1.68
CA LEU A 176 -14.83 18.42 -0.71
C LEU A 176 -14.53 18.93 0.71
N MET A 177 -13.32 19.46 0.97
CA MET A 177 -12.95 19.91 2.32
C MET A 177 -13.84 21.04 2.83
N HIS A 178 -14.27 21.95 1.94
CA HIS A 178 -15.18 23.05 2.27
C HIS A 178 -16.59 22.61 2.72
N MET A 179 -17.02 21.38 2.38
CA MET A 179 -18.33 20.84 2.77
C MET A 179 -18.27 20.10 4.11
N ILE A 180 -17.11 19.59 4.50
CA ILE A 180 -16.95 18.69 5.65
C ILE A 180 -16.49 19.46 6.90
N PHE A 181 -15.69 20.50 6.71
CA PHE A 181 -15.05 21.26 7.78
C PHE A 181 -15.60 22.68 7.83
N ASP A 182 -15.89 23.15 9.04
CA ASP A 182 -16.29 24.55 9.27
C ASP A 182 -15.05 25.45 9.09
N ASN A 183 -13.90 25.00 9.58
CA ASN A 183 -12.59 25.57 9.31
C ASN A 183 -11.86 24.80 8.20
N ILE A 184 -11.95 25.31 6.98
CA ILE A 184 -11.31 24.74 5.80
C ILE A 184 -9.78 24.58 5.94
N THR A 185 -9.10 25.47 6.68
CA THR A 185 -7.65 25.41 6.87
C THR A 185 -7.25 24.16 7.66
N ILE A 186 -7.99 23.84 8.72
CA ILE A 186 -7.76 22.64 9.53
C ILE A 186 -7.96 21.38 8.66
N GLY A 187 -9.08 21.29 7.96
CA GLY A 187 -9.37 20.15 7.07
C GLY A 187 -8.29 19.97 6.00
N THR A 188 -7.86 21.07 5.38
CA THR A 188 -6.81 21.06 4.34
C THR A 188 -5.47 20.56 4.88
N ILE A 189 -5.05 20.99 6.07
CA ILE A 189 -3.79 20.54 6.68
C ILE A 189 -3.81 19.03 6.93
N PHE A 190 -4.86 18.51 7.55
CA PHE A 190 -4.99 17.07 7.81
C PHE A 190 -5.07 16.26 6.52
N PHE A 191 -5.78 16.77 5.51
CA PHE A 191 -5.90 16.12 4.21
C PHE A 191 -4.54 16.05 3.50
N ILE A 192 -3.80 17.16 3.39
CA ILE A 192 -2.47 17.20 2.75
C ILE A 192 -1.51 16.26 3.49
N ALA A 193 -1.51 16.28 4.83
CA ALA A 193 -0.67 15.38 5.62
C ALA A 193 -1.02 13.90 5.36
N GLY A 194 -2.31 13.57 5.30
CA GLY A 194 -2.81 12.22 5.01
C GLY A 194 -2.41 11.76 3.61
N VAL A 195 -2.64 12.59 2.59
CA VAL A 195 -2.26 12.32 1.19
C VAL A 195 -0.75 12.17 1.06
N TYR A 196 0.05 13.00 1.74
CA TYR A 196 1.50 12.87 1.75
C TYR A 196 1.94 11.49 2.27
N ILE A 197 1.37 11.03 3.39
CA ILE A 197 1.69 9.70 3.94
C ILE A 197 1.20 8.58 3.02
N TYR A 198 0.00 8.73 2.45
CA TYR A 198 -0.57 7.81 1.48
C TYR A 198 0.39 7.58 0.29
N TYR A 199 0.87 8.66 -0.35
CA TYR A 199 1.86 8.56 -1.43
C TYR A 199 3.17 7.97 -0.94
N ARG A 200 3.63 8.38 0.24
CA ARG A 200 4.89 7.91 0.82
C ARG A 200 4.90 6.39 1.03
N LEU A 201 3.75 5.79 1.35
CA LEU A 201 3.59 4.36 1.56
C LEU A 201 3.44 3.56 0.27
N LEU A 202 2.74 4.11 -0.72
CA LEU A 202 2.33 3.39 -1.93
C LEU A 202 3.24 3.60 -3.14
N ALA A 203 3.77 4.82 -3.32
CA ALA A 203 4.59 5.19 -4.48
C ALA A 203 5.67 4.15 -4.85
N PRO A 204 6.47 3.60 -3.91
CA PRO A 204 7.55 2.69 -4.29
C PRO A 204 7.08 1.29 -4.74
N TYR A 205 5.80 0.95 -4.60
CA TYR A 205 5.25 -0.37 -4.91
C TYR A 205 4.40 -0.39 -6.20
N VAL A 206 4.07 0.77 -6.74
CA VAL A 206 3.16 0.91 -7.88
C VAL A 206 3.91 0.98 -9.21
N PHE A 207 5.25 1.00 -9.18
CA PHE A 207 6.05 1.18 -10.37
C PHE A 207 6.85 -0.03 -10.81
N ASP A 208 6.88 -0.19 -12.12
CA ASP A 208 7.53 -1.28 -12.82
C ASP A 208 8.31 -0.69 -14.02
N LEU A 209 9.40 -1.36 -14.39
CA LEU A 209 10.39 -0.83 -15.33
C LEU A 209 10.32 -1.58 -16.68
N GLN A 210 10.54 -0.85 -17.76
CA GLN A 210 10.75 -1.37 -19.12
C GLN A 210 12.04 -0.80 -19.73
N GLU A 211 12.61 -1.49 -20.70
CA GLU A 211 13.83 -1.05 -21.40
C GLU A 211 13.52 0.02 -22.45
N ASP A 212 12.45 -0.17 -23.22
CA ASP A 212 12.09 0.73 -24.31
C ASP A 212 11.43 2.03 -23.82
N ASP A 213 11.68 3.12 -24.53
CA ASP A 213 11.03 4.41 -24.28
C ASP A 213 9.54 4.35 -24.68
N PRO A 214 8.60 4.50 -23.73
CA PRO A 214 7.18 4.47 -24.04
C PRO A 214 6.71 5.66 -24.87
N ILE A 215 7.52 6.73 -25.06
CA ILE A 215 7.13 7.97 -25.77
C ILE A 215 6.52 7.70 -27.16
N ASN A 216 7.03 6.70 -27.89
CA ASN A 216 6.56 6.41 -29.25
C ASN A 216 5.35 5.45 -29.29
N THR A 217 4.85 5.00 -28.14
CA THR A 217 3.79 4.01 -28.09
C THR A 217 2.52 4.61 -27.44
N PRO A 218 1.36 4.57 -28.11
CA PRO A 218 0.13 5.13 -27.57
C PRO A 218 -0.26 4.46 -26.24
N LEU A 219 -0.86 5.23 -25.32
CA LEU A 219 -1.32 4.75 -24.00
C LEU A 219 -2.64 3.96 -24.04
N TRP A 220 -3.18 3.75 -25.24
CA TRP A 220 -4.39 2.99 -25.56
C TRP A 220 -4.03 1.70 -26.29
#